data_AF-A0AAD2FSU1-F1
#
_entry.id   AF-A0AAD2FSU1-F1
#
_cell.length_a   1.000
_cell.length_b   1.000
_cell.length_c   1.000
_cell.angle_alpha   90.00
_cell.angle_beta   90.00
_cell.angle_gamma   90.00
#
_symmetry.space_group_name_H-M   'P 1'
#
loop_
_entity.id
_entity.type
_entity.pdbx_description
1 polymer ?
#
loop_
_entity_poly.entity_id
_entity_poly.type
_entity_poly.pdbx_seq_one_letter_code
_entity_poly.pdbx_strand_id
1 'polypeptide(L)'
;MLLSATHWVWTGFGDSEGSFKPPSVILFQGCGQGNGAGPPIWISDTATLWARGIRATGGAIKPKKSFWWLIDFDWDSRIGTWKFRGKKVVAPDFELQIQGLSGATKSLRRLEPDDSERTLGVMLAPLENLKAHERQLLAKAKNCAEQLWPNLLHKYDVLPLTRSTIMKKLEYPMALTTSDAQQWADIMSLVLARGRCMLQFPSGSSVLSGSWTPTPICVSSV
;
A
#
# COMPACT_ATOMS: atom_id res chain seq x y z
N MET A 1 28.80 -33.63 -10.03
CA MET A 1 30.21 -33.68 -9.57
C MET A 1 30.72 -32.38 -8.93
N LEU A 2 29.96 -31.26 -8.95
CA LEU A 2 30.35 -29.98 -8.31
C LEU A 2 29.94 -29.83 -6.83
N LEU A 3 29.18 -30.79 -6.29
CA LEU A 3 28.64 -30.73 -4.92
C LEU A 3 29.67 -31.04 -3.80
N SER A 4 30.92 -31.34 -4.16
CA SER A 4 32.01 -31.68 -3.23
C SER A 4 33.27 -30.84 -3.46
N ALA A 5 33.18 -29.78 -4.26
CA ALA A 5 34.33 -28.93 -4.57
C ALA A 5 34.69 -28.04 -3.37
N THR A 6 35.99 -27.89 -3.13
CA THR A 6 36.51 -26.98 -2.10
C THR A 6 36.75 -25.62 -2.75
N HIS A 7 36.16 -24.57 -2.19
CA HIS A 7 36.22 -23.22 -2.75
C HIS A 7 37.11 -22.32 -1.89
N TRP A 8 37.90 -21.50 -2.56
CA TRP A 8 38.79 -20.49 -1.98
C TRP A 8 38.41 -19.12 -2.57
N VAL A 9 38.57 -18.06 -1.79
CA VAL A 9 38.34 -16.69 -2.28
C VAL A 9 39.68 -16.04 -2.54
N TRP A 10 39.91 -15.66 -3.80
CA TRP A 10 41.10 -14.92 -4.19
C TRP A 10 40.79 -13.43 -4.25
N THR A 11 41.65 -12.63 -3.64
CA THR A 11 41.60 -11.15 -3.72
C THR A 11 42.96 -10.62 -4.18
N GLY A 12 43.05 -9.31 -4.44
CA GLY A 12 44.32 -8.65 -4.75
C GLY A 12 45.39 -8.74 -3.65
N PHE A 13 45.04 -9.25 -2.46
CA PHE A 13 45.96 -9.50 -1.35
C PHE A 13 46.32 -11.00 -1.17
N GLY A 14 45.88 -11.87 -2.08
CA GLY A 14 46.11 -13.31 -2.04
C GLY A 14 44.85 -14.13 -1.77
N ASP A 15 45.05 -15.44 -1.63
CA ASP A 15 44.02 -16.41 -1.31
C ASP A 15 43.63 -16.36 0.17
N SER A 16 42.36 -16.64 0.47
CA SER A 16 41.86 -16.75 1.83
C SER A 16 42.51 -17.91 2.60
N GLU A 17 42.89 -17.70 3.86
CA GLU A 17 43.41 -18.77 4.74
C GLU A 17 42.36 -19.86 5.03
N GLY A 18 41.07 -19.51 4.95
CA GLY A 18 39.95 -20.44 5.09
C GLY A 18 39.48 -20.99 3.75
N SER A 19 39.03 -22.26 3.73
CA SER A 19 38.34 -22.87 2.60
C SER A 19 36.92 -23.28 2.94
N PHE A 20 36.07 -23.29 1.92
CA PHE A 20 34.68 -23.73 2.02
C PHE A 20 34.48 -25.10 1.38
N LYS A 21 33.81 -26.01 2.09
CA LYS A 21 33.39 -27.33 1.59
C LYS A 21 31.90 -27.53 1.88
N PRO A 22 31.05 -27.80 0.88
CA PRO A 22 29.66 -28.22 1.12
C PRO A 22 29.63 -29.60 1.83
N PRO A 23 28.61 -29.89 2.67
CA PRO A 23 27.48 -29.03 3.05
C PRO A 23 27.77 -28.19 4.33
N SER A 24 27.36 -26.90 4.35
CA SER A 24 27.46 -26.04 5.54
C SER A 24 26.07 -25.60 6.04
N VAL A 25 25.99 -25.30 7.34
CA VAL A 25 24.76 -24.91 8.04
C VAL A 25 24.40 -23.43 7.81
N ILE A 26 25.35 -22.63 7.33
CA ILE A 26 25.17 -21.21 7.04
C ILE A 26 24.72 -21.08 5.58
N LEU A 27 23.44 -20.78 5.38
CA LEU A 27 22.90 -20.38 4.07
C LEU A 27 23.64 -19.12 3.60
N PHE A 28 24.40 -19.23 2.51
CA PHE A 28 25.07 -18.09 1.91
C PHE A 28 24.04 -17.11 1.35
N GLN A 29 24.21 -15.81 1.65
CA GLN A 29 23.61 -14.71 0.90
C GLN A 29 24.14 -14.77 -0.53
N GLY A 30 23.43 -15.48 -1.39
CA GLY A 30 23.87 -15.69 -2.76
C GLY A 30 23.06 -16.78 -3.42
N CYS A 31 21.78 -16.50 -3.68
CA CYS A 31 21.14 -17.23 -4.77
C CYS A 31 21.81 -16.75 -6.05
N GLY A 32 22.75 -17.55 -6.57
CA GLY A 32 23.45 -17.24 -7.82
C GLY A 32 22.48 -16.82 -8.92
N GLN A 33 22.87 -15.79 -9.68
CA GLN A 33 22.14 -15.31 -10.85
C GLN A 33 21.89 -16.50 -11.79
N GLY A 34 20.63 -16.95 -11.89
CA GLY A 34 20.23 -18.11 -12.71
C GLY A 34 19.51 -19.24 -11.97
N ASN A 35 19.46 -19.25 -10.64
CA ASN A 35 18.60 -20.19 -9.91
C ASN A 35 17.15 -19.66 -9.87
N GLY A 36 16.20 -20.40 -10.44
CA GLY A 36 14.77 -20.06 -10.41
C GLY A 36 14.17 -19.94 -8.99
N ALA A 37 14.79 -20.58 -8.00
CA ALA A 37 14.43 -20.42 -6.59
C ALA A 37 15.04 -19.18 -5.92
N GLY A 38 15.93 -18.47 -6.60
CA GLY A 38 16.64 -17.33 -6.04
C GLY A 38 15.75 -16.19 -5.59
N PRO A 39 14.89 -15.64 -6.46
CA PRO A 39 14.02 -14.52 -6.08
C PRO A 39 13.11 -14.84 -4.87
N PRO A 40 12.45 -16.01 -4.77
CA PRO A 40 11.71 -16.39 -3.56
C PRO A 40 12.55 -16.42 -2.27
N ILE A 41 13.79 -16.89 -2.34
CA ILE A 41 14.69 -16.94 -1.17
C ILE A 41 15.05 -15.52 -0.71
N TRP A 42 15.44 -14.64 -1.63
CA TRP A 42 15.74 -13.24 -1.31
C TRP A 42 14.56 -12.51 -0.66
N ILE A 43 13.33 -12.77 -1.11
CA ILE A 43 12.12 -12.19 -0.52
C ILE A 43 11.93 -12.69 0.92
N SER A 44 12.14 -13.98 1.18
CA SER A 44 12.02 -14.54 2.53
C SER A 44 13.06 -13.96 3.49
N ASP A 45 14.31 -13.83 3.06
CA ASP A 45 15.41 -13.31 3.87
C ASP A 45 15.21 -11.82 4.19
N THR A 46 14.84 -11.03 3.18
CA THR A 46 14.57 -9.60 3.36
C THR A 46 13.36 -9.35 4.26
N ALA A 47 12.27 -10.10 4.10
CA ALA A 47 11.12 -10.03 5.00
C ALA A 47 11.47 -10.39 6.45
N THR A 48 12.32 -11.41 6.62
CA THR A 48 12.82 -11.81 7.95
C THR A 48 13.69 -10.72 8.57
N LEU A 49 14.60 -10.12 7.79
CA LEU A 49 15.45 -9.02 8.25
C LEU A 49 14.61 -7.80 8.67
N TRP A 50 13.60 -7.43 7.87
CA TRP A 50 12.68 -6.35 8.18
C TRP A 50 11.91 -6.59 9.48
N ALA A 51 11.39 -7.82 9.67
CA ALA A 51 10.69 -8.19 10.90
C ALA A 51 11.60 -8.11 12.14
N ARG A 52 12.88 -8.50 12.00
CA ARG A 52 13.89 -8.36 13.05
C ARG A 52 14.19 -6.89 13.36
N GLY A 53 14.25 -6.02 12.34
CA GLY A 53 14.43 -4.58 12.52
C GLY A 53 13.30 -3.95 13.34
N ILE A 54 12.05 -4.24 13.00
CA ILE A 54 10.88 -3.78 13.77
C ILE A 54 10.91 -4.31 15.21
N ARG A 55 11.41 -5.54 15.41
CA ARG A 55 11.54 -6.12 16.74
C ARG A 55 12.62 -5.42 17.58
N ALA A 56 13.72 -5.01 16.97
CA ALA A 56 14.77 -4.26 17.65
C ALA A 56 14.26 -2.93 18.22
N THR A 57 13.26 -2.31 17.59
CA THR A 57 12.61 -1.08 18.09
C THR A 57 11.44 -1.36 19.05
N GLY A 58 11.28 -2.59 19.55
CA GLY A 58 10.20 -2.97 20.46
C GLY A 58 8.84 -3.20 19.79
N GLY A 59 8.77 -3.19 18.46
CA GLY A 59 7.56 -3.46 17.70
C GLY A 59 7.44 -4.92 17.25
N ALA A 60 6.34 -5.24 16.55
CA ALA A 60 6.23 -6.47 15.78
C ALA A 60 5.24 -6.35 14.63
N ILE A 61 5.53 -7.08 13.55
CA ILE A 61 4.61 -7.23 12.42
C ILE A 61 3.43 -8.08 12.88
N LYS A 62 2.20 -7.60 12.62
CA LYS A 62 0.96 -8.32 12.92
C LYS A 62 0.48 -9.05 11.66
N PRO A 63 0.61 -10.38 11.54
CA PRO A 63 0.31 -11.10 10.30
C PRO A 63 -1.11 -10.89 9.78
N LYS A 64 -2.10 -10.76 10.69
CA LYS A 64 -3.49 -10.49 10.30
C LYS A 64 -3.71 -9.15 9.58
N LYS A 65 -2.80 -8.18 9.75
CA LYS A 65 -2.85 -6.85 9.11
C LYS A 65 -1.81 -6.70 8.00
N SER A 66 -1.01 -7.73 7.76
CA SER A 66 0.10 -7.71 6.82
C SER A 66 -0.22 -8.62 5.65
N PHE A 67 0.15 -8.15 4.47
CA PHE A 67 -0.10 -8.81 3.20
C PHE A 67 1.02 -8.42 2.25
N TRP A 68 1.09 -9.12 1.13
CA TRP A 68 2.11 -8.88 0.13
C TRP A 68 1.60 -9.23 -1.26
N TRP A 69 2.20 -8.58 -2.26
CA TRP A 69 2.02 -8.90 -3.67
C TRP A 69 3.33 -9.45 -4.23
N LEU A 70 3.24 -10.39 -5.15
CA LEU A 70 4.38 -10.76 -5.98
C LEU A 70 4.23 -10.04 -7.31
N ILE A 71 5.13 -9.12 -7.59
CA ILE A 71 5.15 -8.38 -8.85
C ILE A 71 6.06 -9.13 -9.81
N ASP A 72 5.45 -9.61 -10.90
CA ASP A 72 6.14 -10.33 -11.95
C ASP A 72 5.43 -10.06 -13.28
N PHE A 73 6.21 -9.98 -14.34
CA PHE A 73 5.75 -9.54 -15.65
C PHE A 73 5.88 -10.66 -16.68
N ASP A 74 4.96 -10.68 -17.62
CA ASP A 74 5.03 -11.49 -18.83
C ASP A 74 4.80 -10.61 -20.05
N TRP A 75 5.52 -10.88 -21.13
CA TRP A 75 5.38 -10.12 -22.37
C TRP A 75 4.33 -10.79 -23.26
N ASP A 76 3.20 -10.12 -23.49
CA ASP A 76 2.23 -10.57 -24.47
C ASP A 76 2.67 -10.14 -25.87
N SER A 77 3.30 -11.05 -26.60
CA SER A 77 3.81 -10.81 -27.95
C SER A 77 2.72 -10.53 -28.99
N ARG A 78 1.45 -10.86 -28.70
CA ARG A 78 0.33 -10.64 -29.63
C ARG A 78 -0.19 -9.21 -29.57
N ILE A 79 -0.19 -8.64 -28.37
CA ILE A 79 -0.72 -7.28 -28.10
C ILE A 79 0.43 -6.27 -28.01
N GLY A 80 1.66 -6.72 -27.76
CA GLY A 80 2.82 -5.86 -27.58
C GLY A 80 2.83 -5.15 -26.23
N THR A 81 2.31 -5.80 -25.19
CA THR A 81 2.13 -5.19 -23.86
C THR A 81 2.62 -6.11 -22.75
N TRP A 82 3.24 -5.54 -21.72
CA TRP A 82 3.55 -6.25 -20.48
C TRP A 82 2.29 -6.51 -19.67
N LYS A 83 2.14 -7.72 -19.12
CA LYS A 83 1.04 -8.11 -18.25
C LYS A 83 1.58 -8.62 -16.93
N PHE A 84 0.88 -8.32 -15.84
CA PHE A 84 1.20 -8.89 -14.53
C PHE A 84 0.83 -10.37 -14.51
N ARG A 85 1.71 -11.19 -13.94
CA ARG A 85 1.42 -12.61 -13.72
C ARG A 85 0.67 -12.80 -12.40
N GLY A 86 -0.41 -13.57 -12.47
CA GLY A 86 -1.22 -13.91 -11.30
C GLY A 86 -0.59 -14.99 -10.41
N LYS A 87 -1.16 -15.18 -9.21
CA LYS A 87 -0.67 -16.14 -8.21
C LYS A 87 -0.57 -17.57 -8.72
N LYS A 88 -1.50 -17.99 -9.59
CA LYS A 88 -1.55 -19.36 -10.13
C LYS A 88 -0.34 -19.71 -11.00
N VAL A 89 0.27 -18.72 -11.63
CA VAL A 89 1.37 -18.92 -12.59
C VAL A 89 2.72 -18.78 -11.90
N VAL A 90 2.86 -17.83 -10.98
CA VAL A 90 4.15 -17.52 -10.35
C VAL A 90 4.17 -18.02 -8.92
N ALA A 91 4.97 -19.06 -8.69
CA ALA A 91 5.24 -19.63 -7.37
C ALA A 91 3.94 -19.87 -6.56
N PRO A 92 3.01 -20.72 -7.04
CA PRO A 92 1.71 -20.92 -6.42
C PRO A 92 1.82 -21.44 -4.98
N ASP A 93 2.82 -22.27 -4.71
CA ASP A 93 3.07 -22.91 -3.42
C ASP A 93 3.99 -22.08 -2.50
N PHE A 94 4.46 -20.92 -2.96
CA PHE A 94 5.33 -20.07 -2.15
C PHE A 94 4.51 -19.21 -1.19
N GLU A 95 4.75 -19.44 0.10
CA GLU A 95 4.19 -18.66 1.19
C GLU A 95 5.28 -17.84 1.87
N LEU A 96 5.09 -16.52 1.90
CA LEU A 96 5.98 -15.64 2.64
C LEU A 96 5.70 -15.75 4.13
N GLN A 97 6.70 -16.19 4.87
CA GLN A 97 6.58 -16.43 6.30
C GLN A 97 7.41 -15.43 7.11
N ILE A 98 6.87 -14.99 8.25
CA ILE A 98 7.53 -14.06 9.16
C ILE A 98 7.46 -14.60 10.59
N GLN A 99 8.54 -14.39 11.35
CA GLN A 99 8.55 -14.70 12.78
C GLN A 99 7.70 -13.71 13.58
N GLY A 100 6.70 -14.21 14.30
CA GLY A 100 5.90 -13.42 15.24
C GLY A 100 6.63 -13.14 16.56
N LEU A 101 5.98 -12.39 17.45
CA LEU A 101 6.50 -12.06 18.79
C LEU A 101 6.88 -13.29 19.62
N SER A 102 6.13 -14.38 19.51
CA SER A 102 6.36 -15.62 20.23
C SER A 102 7.46 -16.50 19.62
N GLY A 103 8.16 -16.02 18.58
CA GLY A 103 9.09 -16.82 17.79
C GLY A 103 8.42 -17.79 16.81
N ALA A 104 7.10 -17.95 16.87
CA ALA A 104 6.35 -18.79 15.95
C ALA A 104 6.30 -18.14 14.56
N THR A 105 6.64 -18.91 13.54
CA THR A 105 6.55 -18.51 12.15
C THR A 105 5.08 -18.45 11.71
N LYS A 106 4.69 -17.36 11.05
CA LYS A 106 3.33 -17.14 10.55
C LYS A 106 3.36 -16.74 9.08
N SER A 107 2.51 -17.38 8.29
CA SER A 107 2.33 -17.10 6.87
C SER A 107 1.58 -15.77 6.67
N LEU A 108 2.03 -14.96 5.72
CA LEU A 108 1.39 -13.73 5.29
C LEU A 108 0.43 -13.98 4.14
N ARG A 109 -0.70 -13.28 4.15
CA ARG A 109 -1.69 -13.35 3.07
C ARG A 109 -1.11 -12.76 1.78
N ARG A 110 -0.95 -13.61 0.76
CA ARG A 110 -0.65 -13.19 -0.61
C ARG A 110 -1.92 -12.73 -1.32
N LEU A 111 -1.87 -11.54 -1.91
CA LEU A 111 -2.95 -10.95 -2.71
C LEU A 111 -2.65 -11.05 -4.21
N GLU A 112 -3.68 -11.08 -5.05
CA GLU A 112 -3.51 -10.94 -6.49
C GLU A 112 -3.14 -9.50 -6.87
N PRO A 113 -2.48 -9.27 -8.03
CA PRO A 113 -2.15 -7.91 -8.47
C PRO A 113 -3.35 -6.96 -8.64
N ASP A 114 -4.55 -7.50 -8.86
CA ASP A 114 -5.83 -6.76 -8.97
C ASP A 114 -6.52 -6.55 -7.61
N ASP A 115 -6.19 -7.39 -6.62
CA ASP A 115 -6.77 -7.31 -5.29
C ASP A 115 -6.21 -6.08 -4.56
N SER A 116 -7.10 -5.14 -4.28
CA SER A 116 -6.75 -3.95 -3.51
C SER A 116 -6.96 -4.14 -2.03
N GLU A 117 -6.03 -3.60 -1.25
CA GLU A 117 -6.06 -3.67 0.20
C GLU A 117 -5.82 -2.27 0.80
N ARG A 118 -6.45 -2.03 1.96
CA ARG A 118 -6.41 -0.71 2.59
C ARG A 118 -5.08 -0.49 3.31
N THR A 119 -4.34 0.52 2.88
CA THR A 119 -3.10 1.01 3.52
C THR A 119 -3.20 2.48 3.82
N LEU A 120 -2.94 2.89 5.07
CA LEU A 120 -2.93 4.29 5.48
C LEU A 120 -4.17 5.12 5.08
N GLY A 121 -5.29 4.45 4.79
CA GLY A 121 -6.53 5.10 4.37
C GLY A 121 -6.77 5.16 2.86
N VAL A 122 -5.88 4.64 2.03
CA VAL A 122 -6.03 4.50 0.57
C VAL A 122 -6.13 3.01 0.22
N MET A 123 -6.82 2.67 -0.87
CA MET A 123 -6.79 1.30 -1.41
C MET A 123 -5.62 1.23 -2.38
N LEU A 124 -4.68 0.32 -2.13
CA LEU A 124 -3.54 0.09 -3.02
C LEU A 124 -3.66 -1.28 -3.68
N ALA A 125 -3.31 -1.35 -4.95
CA ALA A 125 -3.11 -2.56 -5.73
C ALA A 125 -2.08 -2.28 -6.83
N PRO A 126 -1.21 -3.24 -7.20
CA PRO A 126 -0.28 -3.09 -8.32
C PRO A 126 -0.94 -2.73 -9.65
N LEU A 127 -2.13 -3.29 -9.93
CA LEU A 127 -2.91 -2.98 -11.14
C LEU A 127 -3.87 -1.79 -10.98
N GLU A 128 -3.84 -1.13 -9.82
CA GLU A 128 -4.78 -0.08 -9.41
C GLU A 128 -6.25 -0.54 -9.41
N ASN A 129 -6.96 -0.28 -8.31
CA ASN A 129 -8.39 -0.59 -8.23
C ASN A 129 -9.17 0.66 -7.83
N LEU A 130 -9.37 1.54 -8.82
CA LEU A 130 -10.05 2.83 -8.62
C LEU A 130 -11.47 2.65 -8.09
N LYS A 131 -12.20 1.63 -8.56
CA LYS A 131 -13.58 1.36 -8.11
C LYS A 131 -13.63 0.99 -6.62
N ALA A 132 -12.73 0.13 -6.17
CA ALA A 132 -12.64 -0.23 -4.75
C ALA A 132 -12.25 0.99 -3.90
N HIS A 133 -11.36 1.83 -4.42
CA HIS A 133 -10.97 3.08 -3.76
C HIS A 133 -12.14 4.06 -3.63
N GLU A 134 -12.86 4.31 -4.71
CA GLU A 134 -14.02 5.20 -4.74
C GLU A 134 -15.11 4.73 -3.78
N ARG A 135 -15.46 3.44 -3.80
CA ARG A 135 -16.43 2.87 -2.84
C ARG A 135 -16.01 3.09 -1.39
N GLN A 136 -14.72 2.96 -1.10
CA GLN A 136 -14.19 3.21 0.23
C GLN A 136 -14.32 4.69 0.64
N LEU A 137 -13.99 5.62 -0.26
CA LEU A 137 -14.13 7.05 -0.02
C LEU A 137 -15.60 7.44 0.17
N LEU A 138 -16.50 6.94 -0.67
CA LEU A 138 -17.94 7.13 -0.52
C LEU A 138 -18.45 6.58 0.81
N ALA A 139 -18.03 5.39 1.22
CA ALA A 139 -18.41 4.81 2.50
C ALA A 139 -17.90 5.66 3.69
N LYS A 140 -16.67 6.17 3.61
CA LYS A 140 -16.14 7.10 4.63
C LYS A 140 -16.93 8.42 4.67
N ALA A 141 -17.22 9.00 3.52
CA ALA A 141 -18.00 10.24 3.42
C ALA A 141 -19.39 10.06 4.03
N LYS A 142 -20.07 8.94 3.70
CA LYS A 142 -21.36 8.55 4.30
C LYS A 142 -21.27 8.37 5.80
N ASN A 143 -20.27 7.64 6.30
CA ASN A 143 -20.09 7.42 7.73
C ASN A 143 -19.79 8.74 8.48
N CYS A 144 -18.92 9.59 7.93
CA CYS A 144 -18.70 10.93 8.48
C CYS A 144 -20.02 11.71 8.55
N ALA A 145 -20.81 11.70 7.47
CA ALA A 145 -22.10 12.35 7.46
C ALA A 145 -23.05 11.74 8.52
N GLU A 146 -23.18 10.42 8.59
CA GLU A 146 -24.02 9.74 9.59
C GLU A 146 -23.57 9.97 11.03
N GLN A 147 -22.28 10.21 11.29
CA GLN A 147 -21.77 10.54 12.63
C GLN A 147 -21.99 12.00 13.02
N LEU A 148 -22.03 12.91 12.04
CA LEU A 148 -22.13 14.35 12.28
C LEU A 148 -23.57 14.85 12.34
N TRP A 149 -24.46 14.23 11.57
CA TRP A 149 -25.83 14.69 11.40
C TRP A 149 -26.89 14.10 12.36
N PRO A 150 -26.62 13.16 13.31
CA PRO A 150 -27.55 12.91 14.40
C PRO A 150 -27.43 14.06 15.43
N ASN A 151 -28.45 14.90 15.45
CA ASN A 151 -28.91 15.78 16.53
C ASN A 151 -27.96 15.98 17.73
N LEU A 152 -26.89 16.77 17.62
CA LEU A 152 -26.31 17.52 18.76
C LEU A 152 -25.23 18.56 18.41
N LEU A 153 -25.02 18.93 17.14
CA LEU A 153 -23.97 19.89 16.78
C LEU A 153 -24.53 21.31 16.69
N HIS A 154 -23.94 22.22 17.47
CA HIS A 154 -24.26 23.63 17.39
C HIS A 154 -23.80 24.19 16.04
N LYS A 155 -24.56 25.12 15.44
CA LYS A 155 -24.27 25.69 14.12
C LYS A 155 -22.84 26.23 13.93
N TYR A 156 -22.23 26.73 15.02
CA TYR A 156 -20.87 27.26 15.00
C TYR A 156 -19.79 26.18 15.02
N ASP A 157 -20.11 24.96 15.48
CA ASP A 157 -19.16 23.86 15.59
C ASP A 157 -19.05 23.06 14.29
N VAL A 158 -20.04 23.19 13.41
CA VAL A 158 -20.12 22.45 12.14
C VAL A 158 -18.92 22.75 11.24
N LEU A 159 -18.55 24.03 11.05
CA LEU A 159 -17.45 24.41 10.15
C LEU A 159 -16.06 24.01 10.70
N PRO A 160 -15.71 24.31 11.97
CA PRO A 160 -14.46 23.85 12.57
C PRO A 160 -14.32 22.32 12.54
N LEU A 161 -15.39 21.58 12.85
CA LEU A 161 -15.37 20.12 12.87
C LEU A 161 -15.22 19.53 11.46
N THR A 162 -15.93 20.10 10.48
CA THR A 162 -15.80 19.71 9.07
C THR A 162 -14.35 19.87 8.59
N ARG A 163 -13.74 21.04 8.85
CA ARG A 163 -12.37 21.36 8.40
C ARG A 163 -11.29 20.54 9.12
N SER A 164 -11.42 20.34 10.43
CA SER A 164 -10.40 19.67 11.24
C SER A 164 -10.48 18.15 11.17
N THR A 165 -11.67 17.57 10.97
CA THR A 165 -11.88 16.12 11.07
C THR A 165 -12.21 15.49 9.72
N ILE A 166 -13.26 15.96 9.04
CA ILE A 166 -13.71 15.32 7.80
C ILE A 166 -12.72 15.58 6.67
N MET A 167 -12.37 16.85 6.47
CA MET A 167 -11.45 17.23 5.39
C MET A 167 -10.11 16.52 5.55
N LYS A 168 -9.58 16.41 6.78
CA LYS A 168 -8.32 15.68 7.02
C LYS A 168 -8.38 14.20 6.70
N LYS A 169 -9.55 13.55 6.82
CA LYS A 169 -9.75 12.15 6.39
C LYS A 169 -9.80 11.97 4.87
N LEU A 170 -10.07 13.04 4.11
CA LEU A 170 -10.24 13.02 2.66
C LEU A 170 -9.05 13.67 1.91
N GLU A 171 -8.37 14.64 2.51
CA GLU A 171 -7.23 15.38 1.94
C GLU A 171 -6.04 14.47 1.65
N TYR A 172 -5.73 13.54 2.55
CA TYR A 172 -4.62 12.60 2.33
C TYR A 172 -4.87 11.67 1.13
N PRO A 173 -6.02 10.97 1.00
CA PRO A 173 -6.35 10.22 -0.21
C PRO A 173 -6.44 11.08 -1.48
N MET A 174 -6.84 12.34 -1.37
CA MET A 174 -6.93 13.26 -2.50
C MET A 174 -5.57 13.57 -3.12
N ALA A 175 -4.54 13.77 -2.29
CA ALA A 175 -3.19 13.99 -2.79
C ALA A 175 -2.51 12.73 -3.36
N LEU A 176 -2.97 11.55 -2.95
CA LEU A 176 -2.36 10.26 -3.31
C LEU A 176 -3.00 9.57 -4.50
N THR A 177 -4.13 10.07 -5.00
CA THR A 177 -4.86 9.42 -6.09
C THR A 177 -5.05 10.37 -7.27
N THR A 178 -5.03 9.80 -8.47
CA THR A 178 -5.27 10.50 -9.74
C THR A 178 -6.76 10.59 -10.08
N SER A 179 -7.61 10.65 -9.07
CA SER A 179 -9.07 10.68 -9.23
C SER A 179 -9.53 12.03 -9.81
N ASP A 180 -10.55 12.00 -10.67
CA ASP A 180 -11.03 13.20 -11.36
C ASP A 180 -11.77 14.17 -10.42
N ALA A 181 -11.82 15.45 -10.78
CA ALA A 181 -12.51 16.49 -10.04
C ALA A 181 -14.01 16.20 -9.88
N GLN A 182 -14.66 15.58 -10.89
CA GLN A 182 -16.06 15.21 -10.81
C GLN A 182 -16.31 14.11 -9.76
N GLN A 183 -15.44 13.11 -9.69
CA GLN A 183 -15.52 12.04 -8.69
C GLN A 183 -15.40 12.60 -7.26
N TRP A 184 -14.50 13.56 -7.07
CA TRP A 184 -14.38 14.27 -5.79
C TRP A 184 -15.58 15.15 -5.48
N ALA A 185 -16.17 15.80 -6.48
CA ALA A 185 -17.40 16.58 -6.30
C ALA A 185 -18.54 15.68 -5.80
N ASP A 186 -18.69 14.48 -6.35
CA ASP A 186 -19.71 13.51 -5.94
C ASP A 186 -19.49 13.03 -4.50
N ILE A 187 -18.24 12.68 -4.13
CA ILE A 187 -17.88 12.27 -2.76
C ILE A 187 -18.14 13.41 -1.76
N MET A 188 -17.73 14.64 -2.11
CA MET A 188 -17.88 15.82 -1.26
C MET A 188 -19.33 16.27 -1.15
N SER A 189 -20.14 16.06 -2.18
CA SER A 189 -21.57 16.40 -2.17
C SER A 189 -22.31 15.70 -1.04
N LEU A 190 -21.94 14.45 -0.69
CA LEU A 190 -22.57 13.69 0.40
C LEU A 190 -22.32 14.31 1.77
N VAL A 191 -21.14 14.89 1.97
CA VAL A 191 -20.78 15.59 3.22
C VAL A 191 -21.52 16.92 3.30
N LEU A 192 -21.58 17.67 2.19
CA LEU A 192 -22.13 19.02 2.14
C LEU A 192 -23.66 19.07 2.04
N ALA A 193 -24.30 18.10 1.37
CA ALA A 193 -25.75 18.07 1.16
C ALA A 193 -26.53 17.99 2.47
N ARG A 194 -26.05 17.22 3.45
CA ARG A 194 -26.69 17.16 4.77
C ARG A 194 -26.42 18.41 5.62
N GLY A 195 -25.29 19.10 5.42
CA GLY A 195 -25.01 20.38 6.08
C GLY A 195 -25.88 21.54 5.58
N ARG A 196 -26.23 21.54 4.29
CA ARG A 196 -27.15 22.54 3.72
C ARG A 196 -28.56 22.49 4.32
N CYS A 197 -29.02 21.32 4.78
CA CYS A 197 -30.32 21.19 5.44
C CYS A 197 -30.36 21.84 6.83
N MET A 198 -29.22 21.93 7.53
CA MET A 198 -29.09 22.65 8.82
C MET A 198 -28.72 24.13 8.65
N LEU A 199 -28.02 24.48 7.57
CA LEU A 199 -27.57 25.84 7.27
C LEU A 199 -28.57 26.62 6.41
N GLN A 200 -29.89 26.45 6.62
CA GLN A 200 -30.86 27.37 6.05
C GLN A 200 -30.62 28.76 6.64
N PHE A 201 -29.79 29.55 5.96
CA PHE A 201 -29.64 30.96 6.20
C PHE A 201 -30.96 31.64 5.84
N PRO A 202 -31.45 32.61 6.64
CA PRO A 202 -32.58 33.42 6.23
C PRO A 202 -32.25 34.04 4.87
N SER A 203 -33.21 34.01 3.96
CA SER A 203 -33.12 34.59 2.62
C SER A 203 -32.67 36.05 2.71
N GLY A 204 -31.38 36.30 2.46
CA GLY A 204 -30.83 37.66 2.57
C GLY A 204 -29.30 37.80 2.66
N SER A 205 -28.50 36.74 2.51
CA SER A 205 -27.04 36.90 2.54
C SER A 205 -26.37 36.05 1.46
N SER A 206 -26.04 36.70 0.35
CA SER A 206 -25.15 36.20 -0.70
C SER A 206 -23.73 36.03 -0.14
N VAL A 207 -23.43 34.87 0.44
CA VAL A 207 -22.05 34.51 0.85
C VAL A 207 -21.53 33.29 0.09
N LEU A 208 -22.36 32.65 -0.75
CA LEU A 208 -21.98 31.52 -1.60
C LEU A 208 -21.83 31.89 -3.09
N SER A 209 -21.49 33.15 -3.41
CA SER A 209 -21.05 33.56 -4.76
C SER A 209 -19.53 33.48 -4.96
N GLY A 210 -18.81 32.81 -4.05
CA GLY A 210 -17.41 32.47 -4.26
C GLY A 210 -17.32 31.31 -5.23
N SER A 211 -17.02 31.61 -6.49
CA SER A 211 -16.67 30.61 -7.50
C SER A 211 -15.60 29.66 -6.94
N TRP A 212 -15.93 28.37 -6.87
CA TRP A 212 -14.93 27.32 -6.74
C TRP A 212 -14.16 27.25 -8.07
N THR A 213 -13.20 28.15 -8.25
CA THR A 213 -12.14 27.94 -9.23
C THR A 213 -11.09 27.07 -8.54
N PRO A 214 -10.81 25.85 -9.01
CA PRO A 214 -9.64 25.13 -8.54
C PRO A 214 -8.44 26.02 -8.85
N THR A 215 -7.66 26.38 -7.83
CA THR A 215 -6.36 27.02 -8.03
C THR A 215 -5.57 26.11 -8.98
N PRO A 216 -5.17 26.58 -10.18
CA PRO A 216 -4.35 25.78 -11.06
C PRO A 216 -3.05 25.53 -10.31
N ILE A 217 -2.73 24.25 -10.11
CA ILE A 217 -1.38 23.84 -9.74
C ILE A 217 -0.53 24.27 -10.92
N CYS A 218 0.26 25.34 -10.73
CA CYS A 218 1.28 25.73 -11.68
C CYS A 218 2.20 24.53 -11.90
N VAL A 219 2.02 23.86 -13.03
CA VAL A 219 3.07 23.04 -13.62
C VAL A 219 4.11 24.04 -14.12
N SER A 220 5.11 24.34 -13.28
CA SER A 220 6.32 25.00 -13.76
C SER A 220 7.12 23.95 -14.54
N SER A 221 6.99 24.00 -15.86
CA SER A 221 7.95 23.40 -16.78
C SER A 221 9.28 24.14 -16.67
N VAL A 222 10.30 23.49 -16.11
CA VAL A 222 11.71 23.50 -16.55
C VAL A 222 12.32 22.15 -16.19
#